data_AF-A0A2U9SHD3-F1
#
_entry.id   AF-A0A2U9SHD3-F1
#
_cell.length_a   1.000
_cell.length_b   1.000
_cell.length_c   1.000
_cell.angle_alpha   90.00
_cell.angle_beta   90.00
_cell.angle_gamma   90.00
#
_symmetry.space_group_name_H-M   'P 1'
#
loop_
_entity.id
_entity.type
_entity.pdbx_description
1 polymer ?
#
loop_
_entity_poly.entity_id
_entity_poly.type
_entity_poly.pdbx_seq_one_letter_code
_entity_poly.pdbx_strand_id
1 'polypeptide(L)'
;MNVSETPEQRRARLKALAQARVGRLVGGEDVQPHMDIAEMRRLTEAQAAETMATLLDQRAVDFPVRAHRVQVALADETRSPGRHLLIFAVQVDGAPLDEVLMCDALHLGRGFAFEVPKALQHRFGSEAVWGDTPYDALFRVVGDSSFPAFLESLTSQCAAQEAARDQAIARIVEEVGRFRDVLVRKYRQLTYQDEYETLEVARFRDEARRFAGKRLADLPVEAVVDVLVELVGGWAAEDGGEAVAFDPGMSPLDYERFCAALFERVGWTARLTRASGDQGADILCEANGRRLVVQCKLYSSSVGNAAVQEVVAAREYEYADLATVVSNAAYTTAARELASATGVLLLHHDEIAAVTP
;
A
#
# COMPACT_ATOMS: atom_id res chain seq x y z
N MET A 1 60.47 -48.80 -32.34
CA MET A 1 59.46 -49.76 -31.84
C MET A 1 58.15 -49.01 -31.66
N ASN A 2 57.24 -49.13 -32.64
CA ASN A 2 55.89 -48.58 -32.52
C ASN A 2 55.09 -49.52 -31.63
N VAL A 3 54.85 -49.13 -30.38
CA VAL A 3 53.92 -49.83 -29.51
C VAL A 3 52.52 -49.48 -30.01
N SER A 4 51.88 -50.42 -30.72
CA SER A 4 50.50 -50.26 -31.15
C SER A 4 49.61 -50.16 -29.92
N GLU A 5 49.04 -48.98 -29.72
CA GLU A 5 48.05 -48.71 -28.67
C GLU A 5 46.92 -49.72 -28.80
N THR A 6 46.64 -50.48 -27.73
CA THR A 6 45.57 -51.48 -27.76
C THR A 6 44.22 -50.79 -27.91
N PRO A 7 43.17 -51.45 -28.46
CA PRO A 7 41.85 -50.85 -28.59
C PRO A 7 41.29 -50.29 -27.28
N GLU A 8 41.62 -50.93 -26.15
CA GLU A 8 41.24 -50.48 -24.81
C GLU A 8 42.02 -49.23 -24.36
N GLN A 9 43.34 -49.18 -24.62
CA GLN A 9 44.15 -47.99 -24.34
C GLN A 9 43.69 -46.80 -25.19
N ARG A 10 43.35 -47.05 -26.46
CA ARG A 10 42.82 -46.04 -27.37
C ARG A 10 41.45 -45.54 -26.93
N ARG A 11 40.57 -46.43 -26.47
CA ARG A 11 39.24 -46.09 -25.94
C ARG A 11 39.33 -45.31 -24.63
N ALA A 12 40.24 -45.69 -23.73
CA ALA A 12 40.50 -44.98 -22.49
C ALA A 12 41.06 -43.57 -22.75
N ARG A 13 42.00 -43.43 -23.69
CA ARG A 13 42.58 -42.15 -24.08
C ARG A 13 41.56 -41.23 -24.75
N LEU A 14 40.73 -41.75 -25.65
CA LEU A 14 39.66 -40.97 -26.29
C LEU A 14 38.58 -40.55 -25.29
N LYS A 15 38.25 -41.40 -24.32
CA LYS A 15 37.32 -41.07 -23.22
C LYS A 15 37.89 -39.96 -22.32
N ALA A 16 39.17 -40.04 -21.97
CA ALA A 16 39.87 -39.00 -21.20
C ALA A 16 39.96 -37.67 -21.97
N LEU A 17 40.23 -37.72 -23.29
CA LEU A 17 40.25 -36.53 -24.16
C LEU A 17 38.86 -35.89 -24.33
N ALA A 18 37.81 -36.69 -24.40
CA ALA A 18 36.43 -36.20 -24.43
C ALA A 18 36.04 -35.56 -23.10
N GLN A 19 36.35 -36.19 -21.97
CA GLN A 19 36.11 -35.65 -20.62
C GLN A 19 36.89 -34.34 -20.37
N ALA A 20 38.16 -34.26 -20.80
CA ALA A 20 38.97 -33.05 -20.69
C ALA A 20 38.52 -31.90 -21.62
N ARG A 21 37.71 -32.20 -22.64
CA ARG A 21 37.16 -31.21 -23.57
C ARG A 21 35.76 -30.74 -23.16
N VAL A 22 34.99 -31.60 -22.50
CA VAL A 22 33.72 -31.25 -21.84
C VAL A 22 33.96 -30.41 -20.58
N GLY A 23 35.00 -30.72 -19.78
CA GLY A 23 35.36 -29.95 -18.59
C GLY A 23 35.87 -28.52 -18.83
N ARG A 24 36.08 -28.11 -20.10
CA ARG A 24 36.42 -26.73 -20.47
C ARG A 24 35.23 -25.90 -20.97
N LEU A 25 34.07 -26.51 -21.15
CA LEU A 25 32.86 -25.85 -21.69
C LEU A 25 31.75 -25.64 -20.64
N VAL A 26 31.83 -26.29 -19.48
CA VAL A 26 30.80 -26.19 -18.45
C VAL A 26 31.49 -26.09 -17.09
N GLY A 27 31.51 -24.88 -16.52
CA GLY A 27 31.89 -24.69 -15.12
C GLY A 27 30.72 -25.08 -14.22
N GLY A 28 30.99 -25.81 -13.14
CA GLY A 28 30.01 -26.16 -12.11
C GLY A 28 29.88 -27.66 -11.89
N GLU A 29 29.97 -28.07 -10.63
CA GLU A 29 30.03 -29.43 -10.11
C GLU A 29 28.70 -30.21 -10.28
N ASP A 30 28.80 -31.42 -10.84
CA ASP A 30 28.10 -32.68 -10.48
C ASP A 30 27.96 -33.55 -11.74
N VAL A 31 28.88 -34.50 -11.91
CA VAL A 31 28.79 -35.47 -13.00
C VAL A 31 28.00 -36.68 -12.53
N GLN A 32 26.69 -36.68 -12.79
CA GLN A 32 25.89 -37.91 -12.79
C GLN A 32 26.25 -38.79 -14.00
N PRO A 33 26.21 -40.13 -13.87
CA PRO A 33 26.60 -41.07 -14.91
C PRO A 33 25.72 -40.92 -16.16
N HIS A 34 26.28 -41.24 -17.33
CA HIS A 34 25.62 -41.17 -18.63
C HIS A 34 24.34 -42.02 -18.67
N MET A 35 23.20 -41.41 -18.35
CA MET A 35 21.87 -41.97 -18.55
C MET A 35 21.64 -42.20 -20.06
N ASP A 36 21.03 -43.32 -20.42
CA ASP A 36 20.65 -43.54 -21.82
C ASP A 36 19.43 -42.67 -22.20
N ILE A 37 19.19 -42.51 -23.51
CA ILE A 37 18.11 -41.65 -24.03
C ILE A 37 16.72 -42.13 -23.56
N ALA A 38 16.53 -43.43 -23.38
CA ALA A 38 15.25 -44.00 -22.94
C ALA A 38 15.00 -43.74 -21.45
N GLU A 39 16.05 -43.77 -20.63
CA GLU A 39 15.98 -43.46 -19.21
C GLU A 39 15.74 -41.96 -18.96
N MET A 40 16.40 -41.08 -19.73
CA MET A 40 16.06 -39.64 -19.76
C MET A 40 14.60 -39.41 -20.11
N ARG A 41 14.11 -40.08 -21.16
CA ARG A 41 12.72 -39.94 -21.60
C ARG A 41 11.72 -40.38 -20.53
N ARG A 42 11.97 -41.50 -19.84
CA ARG A 42 11.09 -41.97 -18.75
C ARG A 42 11.03 -40.98 -17.59
N LEU A 43 12.17 -40.40 -17.21
CA LEU A 43 12.22 -39.40 -16.13
C LEU A 43 11.47 -38.12 -16.52
N THR A 44 11.61 -37.66 -17.77
CA THR A 44 10.83 -36.52 -18.27
C THR A 44 9.33 -36.80 -18.29
N GLU A 45 8.92 -37.99 -18.77
CA GLU A 45 7.51 -38.39 -18.78
C GLU A 45 6.93 -38.50 -17.36
N ALA A 46 7.70 -39.03 -16.40
CA ALA A 46 7.30 -39.10 -15.00
C ALA A 46 7.15 -37.71 -14.37
N GLN A 47 8.12 -36.82 -14.61
CA GLN A 47 8.06 -35.43 -14.15
C GLN A 47 6.85 -34.70 -14.72
N ALA A 48 6.57 -34.85 -16.02
CA ALA A 48 5.43 -34.23 -16.68
C ALA A 48 4.09 -34.72 -16.09
N ALA A 49 3.98 -36.02 -15.80
CA ALA A 49 2.80 -36.61 -15.19
C ALA A 49 2.59 -36.12 -13.74
N GLU A 50 3.67 -36.05 -12.95
CA GLU A 50 3.63 -35.51 -11.58
C GLU A 50 3.25 -34.02 -11.59
N THR A 51 3.87 -33.22 -12.45
CA THR A 51 3.56 -31.80 -12.61
C THR A 51 2.09 -31.58 -12.94
N MET A 52 1.54 -32.37 -13.87
CA MET A 52 0.12 -32.31 -14.22
C MET A 52 -0.78 -32.65 -13.02
N ALA A 53 -0.51 -33.77 -12.34
CA ALA A 53 -1.33 -34.24 -11.24
C ALA A 53 -1.38 -33.19 -10.11
N THR A 54 -0.22 -32.67 -9.73
CA THR A 54 -0.09 -31.65 -8.68
C THR A 54 -0.78 -30.34 -9.07
N LEU A 55 -0.62 -29.86 -10.31
CA LEU A 55 -1.26 -28.63 -10.75
C LEU A 55 -2.79 -28.72 -10.74
N LEU A 56 -3.35 -29.88 -11.14
CA LEU A 56 -4.80 -30.08 -11.14
C LEU A 56 -5.38 -30.21 -9.73
N ASP A 57 -4.64 -30.80 -8.79
CA ASP A 57 -5.05 -30.97 -7.40
C ASP A 57 -4.89 -29.67 -6.59
N GLN A 58 -3.68 -29.12 -6.58
CA GLN A 58 -3.30 -28.01 -5.69
C GLN A 58 -3.50 -26.65 -6.31
N ARG A 59 -3.82 -26.58 -7.62
CA ARG A 59 -3.89 -25.32 -8.41
C ARG A 59 -2.57 -24.54 -8.44
N ALA A 60 -1.48 -25.14 -7.98
CA ALA A 60 -0.14 -24.62 -8.04
C ALA A 60 0.86 -25.79 -8.09
N VAL A 61 2.00 -25.59 -8.73
CA VAL A 61 3.07 -26.59 -8.80
C VAL A 61 4.41 -25.91 -9.05
N ASP A 62 5.47 -26.49 -8.50
CA ASP A 62 6.84 -26.11 -8.81
C ASP A 62 7.60 -27.31 -9.37
N PHE A 63 8.46 -27.07 -10.37
CA PHE A 63 9.21 -28.13 -11.01
C PHE A 63 10.44 -27.58 -11.75
N PRO A 64 11.50 -28.39 -11.92
CA PRO A 64 12.69 -27.95 -12.63
C PRO A 64 12.51 -28.05 -14.16
N VAL A 65 12.95 -27.03 -14.88
CA VAL A 65 13.19 -27.07 -16.32
C VAL A 65 14.65 -26.72 -16.58
N ARG A 66 15.44 -27.74 -16.93
CA ARG A 66 16.91 -27.62 -17.02
C ARG A 66 17.49 -27.08 -15.70
N ALA A 67 18.21 -25.96 -15.75
CA ALA A 67 18.81 -25.31 -14.58
C ALA A 67 17.86 -24.36 -13.85
N HIS A 68 16.66 -24.12 -14.40
CA HIS A 68 15.71 -23.14 -13.88
C HIS A 68 14.61 -23.82 -13.06
N ARG A 69 14.19 -23.18 -11.97
CA ARG A 69 13.02 -23.60 -11.21
C ARG A 69 11.80 -22.83 -11.72
N VAL A 70 10.80 -23.56 -12.20
CA VAL A 70 9.55 -23.00 -12.72
C VAL A 70 8.45 -23.19 -11.67
N GLN A 71 7.69 -22.14 -11.42
CA GLN A 71 6.54 -22.12 -10.53
C GLN A 71 5.33 -21.70 -11.34
N VAL A 72 4.22 -22.42 -11.19
CA VAL A 72 2.96 -22.17 -11.88
C VAL A 72 1.86 -22.14 -10.84
N ALA A 73 0.99 -21.13 -10.88
CA ALA A 73 -0.14 -21.00 -9.94
C ALA A 73 -1.38 -20.43 -10.65
N LEU A 74 -2.57 -20.91 -10.29
CA LEU A 74 -3.83 -20.43 -10.87
C LEU A 74 -4.00 -18.94 -10.55
N ALA A 75 -4.09 -18.14 -11.60
CA ALA A 75 -4.27 -16.69 -11.53
C ALA A 75 -5.73 -16.29 -11.79
N ASP A 76 -6.40 -16.98 -12.72
CA ASP A 76 -7.80 -16.72 -13.05
C ASP A 76 -8.51 -17.98 -13.57
N GLU A 77 -9.83 -18.02 -13.42
CA GLU A 77 -10.70 -19.10 -13.85
C GLU A 77 -11.98 -18.53 -14.46
N THR A 78 -12.12 -18.64 -15.78
CA THR A 78 -13.30 -18.15 -16.49
C THR A 78 -14.23 -19.30 -16.90
N ARG A 79 -15.50 -19.22 -16.52
CA ARG A 79 -16.54 -20.19 -16.88
C ARG A 79 -17.61 -19.55 -17.75
N SER A 80 -17.91 -20.18 -18.89
CA SER A 80 -19.01 -19.81 -19.78
C SER A 80 -19.64 -21.04 -20.41
N PRO A 81 -20.85 -20.97 -20.99
CA PRO A 81 -21.49 -22.13 -21.61
C PRO A 81 -20.59 -22.78 -22.67
N GLY A 82 -20.15 -24.02 -22.41
CA GLY A 82 -19.28 -24.77 -23.31
C GLY A 82 -17.77 -24.46 -23.22
N ARG A 83 -17.33 -23.61 -22.28
CA ARG A 83 -15.90 -23.28 -22.09
C ARG A 83 -15.54 -23.09 -20.62
N HIS A 84 -14.46 -23.73 -20.19
CA HIS A 84 -13.90 -23.56 -18.85
C HIS A 84 -12.40 -23.30 -18.96
N LEU A 85 -12.01 -22.03 -18.95
CA LEU A 85 -10.63 -21.61 -19.15
C LEU A 85 -9.93 -21.44 -17.80
N LEU A 86 -8.80 -22.11 -17.61
CA LEU A 86 -7.89 -21.90 -16.50
C LEU A 86 -6.69 -21.10 -16.99
N ILE A 87 -6.32 -20.06 -16.25
CA ILE A 87 -5.17 -19.19 -16.54
C ILE A 87 -4.23 -19.26 -15.35
N PHE A 88 -2.97 -19.57 -15.62
CA PHE A 88 -1.94 -19.73 -14.61
C PHE A 88 -0.82 -18.72 -14.83
N ALA A 89 -0.44 -18.03 -13.76
CA ALA A 89 0.77 -17.22 -13.72
C ALA A 89 2.00 -18.12 -13.65
N VAL A 90 3.08 -17.68 -14.29
CA VAL A 90 4.35 -18.42 -14.36
C VAL A 90 5.47 -17.57 -13.78
N GLN A 91 6.29 -18.17 -12.91
CA GLN A 91 7.52 -17.56 -12.42
C GLN A 91 8.69 -18.50 -12.71
N VAL A 92 9.85 -17.93 -13.04
CA VAL A 92 11.08 -18.69 -13.28
C VAL A 92 12.21 -18.10 -12.45
N ASP A 93 12.82 -18.91 -11.59
CA ASP A 93 13.82 -18.48 -10.61
C ASP A 93 13.37 -17.28 -9.75
N GLY A 94 12.07 -17.22 -9.47
CA GLY A 94 11.43 -16.13 -8.71
C GLY A 94 11.08 -14.90 -9.53
N ALA A 95 11.53 -14.78 -10.78
CA ALA A 95 11.11 -13.70 -11.68
C ALA A 95 9.73 -14.00 -12.28
N PRO A 96 8.73 -13.13 -12.12
CA PRO A 96 7.43 -13.31 -12.73
C PRO A 96 7.47 -13.04 -14.23
N LEU A 97 6.85 -13.91 -15.02
CA LEU A 97 6.62 -13.67 -16.44
C LEU A 97 5.26 -12.97 -16.63
N ASP A 98 5.19 -12.06 -17.60
CA ASP A 98 3.92 -11.47 -18.03
C ASP A 98 3.05 -12.50 -18.78
N GLU A 99 3.71 -13.50 -19.36
CA GLU A 99 3.09 -14.57 -20.13
C GLU A 99 2.42 -15.62 -19.26
N VAL A 100 1.23 -16.05 -19.68
CA VAL A 100 0.43 -17.02 -18.94
C VAL A 100 0.45 -18.41 -19.58
N LEU A 101 0.28 -19.42 -18.73
CA LEU A 101 -0.06 -20.78 -19.14
C LEU A 101 -1.58 -20.95 -19.07
N MET A 102 -2.18 -21.57 -20.08
CA MET A 102 -3.63 -21.70 -20.17
C MET A 102 -4.03 -23.13 -20.55
N CYS A 103 -5.19 -23.58 -20.07
CA CYS A 103 -5.84 -24.78 -20.57
C CYS A 103 -7.37 -24.69 -20.53
N ASP A 104 -8.04 -25.47 -21.38
CA ASP A 104 -9.48 -25.68 -21.31
C ASP A 104 -9.76 -26.91 -20.42
N ALA A 105 -10.29 -26.67 -19.22
CA ALA A 105 -10.58 -27.71 -18.25
C ALA A 105 -11.67 -28.69 -18.71
N LEU A 106 -12.53 -28.32 -19.65
CA LEU A 106 -13.50 -29.25 -20.26
C LEU A 106 -12.83 -30.18 -21.29
N HIS A 107 -11.68 -29.78 -21.83
CA HIS A 107 -10.99 -30.48 -22.91
C HIS A 107 -9.48 -30.58 -22.62
N LEU A 108 -9.11 -31.09 -21.44
CA LEU A 108 -7.69 -31.25 -21.05
C LEU A 108 -6.84 -32.01 -22.09
N GLY A 109 -7.46 -32.89 -22.88
CA GLY A 109 -6.80 -33.58 -24.00
C GLY A 109 -6.37 -32.68 -25.17
N ARG A 110 -6.74 -31.39 -25.16
CA ARG A 110 -6.21 -30.36 -26.09
C ARG A 110 -4.88 -29.76 -25.60
N GLY A 111 -4.45 -30.13 -24.40
CA GLY A 111 -3.18 -29.71 -23.82
C GLY A 111 -3.22 -28.29 -23.24
N PHE A 112 -2.01 -27.78 -23.00
CA PHE A 112 -1.71 -26.51 -22.39
C PHE A 112 -1.05 -25.60 -23.42
N ALA A 113 -1.48 -24.33 -23.44
CA ALA A 113 -0.86 -23.29 -24.24
C ALA A 113 -0.07 -22.37 -23.32
N PHE A 114 1.21 -22.17 -23.61
CA PHE A 114 2.02 -21.15 -22.94
C PHE A 114 2.29 -20.01 -23.91
N GLU A 115 1.97 -18.79 -23.50
CA GLU A 115 2.30 -17.59 -24.26
C GLU A 115 3.81 -17.42 -24.36
N VAL A 116 4.30 -17.13 -25.56
CA VAL A 116 5.73 -16.95 -25.81
C VAL A 116 6.07 -15.49 -25.57
N PRO A 117 7.10 -15.19 -24.74
CA PRO A 117 7.51 -13.82 -24.50
C PRO A 117 7.81 -13.10 -25.80
N LYS A 118 7.33 -11.86 -25.96
CA LYS A 118 7.48 -11.08 -27.21
C LYS A 118 8.94 -11.01 -27.69
N ALA A 119 9.89 -10.89 -26.76
CA ALA A 119 11.31 -10.90 -27.05
C ALA A 119 11.80 -12.21 -27.70
N LEU A 120 11.13 -13.33 -27.43
CA LEU A 120 11.46 -14.66 -27.90
C LEU A 120 10.59 -15.14 -29.08
N GLN A 121 9.44 -14.52 -29.37
CA GLN A 121 8.49 -14.96 -30.41
C GLN A 121 9.13 -15.20 -31.78
N HIS A 122 10.12 -14.39 -32.16
CA HIS A 122 10.85 -14.54 -33.42
C HIS A 122 11.52 -15.93 -33.59
N ARG A 123 11.76 -16.66 -32.49
CA ARG A 123 12.32 -18.02 -32.51
C ARG A 123 11.26 -19.12 -32.64
N PHE A 124 10.04 -18.86 -32.17
CA PHE A 124 8.98 -19.86 -32.10
C PHE A 124 7.97 -19.75 -33.24
N GLY A 125 7.92 -18.59 -33.92
CA GLY A 125 7.05 -18.36 -35.08
C GLY A 125 5.55 -18.34 -34.76
N SER A 126 5.20 -18.34 -33.48
CA SER A 126 3.84 -18.34 -32.94
C SER A 126 3.83 -17.55 -31.63
N GLU A 127 2.69 -16.94 -31.29
CA GLU A 127 2.49 -16.23 -30.03
C GLU A 127 2.33 -17.17 -28.84
N ALA A 128 2.07 -18.46 -29.08
CA ALA A 128 1.97 -19.48 -28.05
C ALA A 128 2.58 -20.82 -28.51
N VAL A 129 3.11 -21.59 -27.55
CA VAL A 129 3.52 -22.98 -27.74
C VAL A 129 2.55 -23.92 -27.01
N TRP A 130 2.28 -25.06 -27.63
CA TRP A 130 1.39 -26.08 -27.09
C TRP A 130 2.18 -27.28 -26.56
N GLY A 131 1.74 -27.82 -25.42
CA GLY A 131 2.24 -29.06 -24.84
C GLY A 131 1.11 -29.91 -24.27
N ASP A 132 1.29 -31.23 -24.24
CA ASP A 132 0.28 -32.14 -23.67
C ASP A 132 0.18 -31.96 -22.15
N THR A 133 1.29 -31.55 -21.52
CA THR A 133 1.36 -31.17 -20.11
C THR A 133 1.86 -29.74 -19.91
N PRO A 134 1.66 -29.15 -18.71
CA PRO A 134 2.30 -27.89 -18.33
C PRO A 134 3.81 -27.92 -18.53
N TYR A 135 4.44 -29.03 -18.16
CA TYR A 135 5.87 -29.25 -18.31
C TYR A 135 6.28 -29.16 -19.79
N ASP A 136 5.57 -29.84 -20.69
CA ASP A 136 5.91 -29.86 -22.13
C ASP A 136 5.80 -28.48 -22.76
N ALA A 137 4.77 -27.71 -22.41
CA ALA A 137 4.57 -26.36 -22.92
C ALA A 137 5.70 -25.44 -22.45
N LEU A 138 5.99 -25.45 -21.14
CA LEU A 138 7.01 -24.58 -20.54
C LEU A 138 8.44 -24.99 -20.92
N PHE A 139 8.73 -26.29 -21.06
CA PHE A 139 10.03 -26.79 -21.49
C PHE A 139 10.43 -26.26 -22.87
N ARG A 140 9.47 -26.05 -23.79
CA ARG A 140 9.77 -25.53 -25.13
C ARG A 140 10.33 -24.11 -25.08
N VAL A 141 9.84 -23.26 -24.18
CA VAL A 141 10.30 -21.87 -24.06
C VAL A 141 11.46 -21.76 -23.07
N VAL A 142 11.27 -22.21 -21.83
CA VAL A 142 12.27 -22.11 -20.75
C VAL A 142 13.51 -22.96 -21.06
N GLY A 143 13.34 -24.05 -21.82
CA GLY A 143 14.44 -24.89 -22.28
C GLY A 143 15.18 -24.37 -23.51
N ASP A 144 14.74 -23.27 -24.15
CA ASP A 144 15.43 -22.71 -25.30
C ASP A 144 16.75 -22.03 -24.89
N SER A 145 17.78 -22.16 -25.73
CA SER A 145 19.11 -21.58 -25.48
C SER A 145 19.14 -20.06 -25.30
N SER A 146 18.12 -19.33 -25.79
CA SER A 146 18.01 -17.88 -25.65
C SER A 146 17.26 -17.42 -24.40
N PHE A 147 16.57 -18.35 -23.72
CA PHE A 147 15.79 -18.02 -22.53
C PHE A 147 16.64 -17.48 -21.38
N PRO A 148 17.85 -18.01 -21.07
CA PRO A 148 18.66 -17.47 -19.97
C PRO A 148 19.00 -15.98 -20.13
N ALA A 149 19.32 -15.52 -21.35
CA ALA A 149 19.62 -14.11 -21.62
C ALA A 149 18.36 -13.23 -21.49
N PHE A 150 17.19 -13.76 -21.88
CA PHE A 150 15.91 -13.10 -21.65
C PHE A 150 15.61 -12.98 -20.15
N LEU A 151 15.78 -14.06 -19.39
CA LEU A 151 15.56 -14.08 -17.94
C LEU A 151 16.50 -13.12 -17.21
N GLU A 152 17.78 -13.06 -17.57
CA GLU A 152 18.73 -12.11 -17.00
C GLU A 152 18.32 -10.66 -17.25
N SER A 153 17.85 -10.35 -18.47
CA SER A 153 17.31 -9.02 -18.82
C SER A 153 16.06 -8.70 -18.01
N LEU A 154 15.14 -9.65 -17.87
CA LEU A 154 13.90 -9.49 -17.11
C LEU A 154 14.19 -9.22 -15.64
N THR A 155 15.02 -10.07 -15.00
CA THR A 155 15.41 -9.90 -13.59
C THR A 155 16.10 -8.56 -13.36
N SER A 156 16.96 -8.13 -14.29
CA SER A 156 17.61 -6.81 -14.21
C SER A 156 16.60 -5.66 -14.31
N GLN A 157 15.59 -5.78 -15.17
CA GLN A 157 14.51 -4.80 -15.29
C GLN A 157 13.63 -4.74 -14.04
N CYS A 158 13.24 -5.90 -13.48
CA CYS A 158 12.48 -5.98 -12.24
C CYS A 158 13.23 -5.31 -11.08
N ALA A 159 14.52 -5.64 -10.90
CA ALA A 159 15.35 -5.04 -9.87
C ALA A 159 15.50 -3.51 -10.05
N ALA A 160 15.66 -3.04 -11.29
CA ALA A 160 15.73 -1.62 -11.58
C ALA A 160 14.40 -0.89 -11.29
N GLN A 161 13.27 -1.53 -11.59
CA GLN A 161 11.94 -0.99 -11.33
C GLN A 161 11.62 -0.95 -9.84
N GLU A 162 11.99 -1.99 -9.07
CA GLU A 162 11.91 -2.00 -7.62
C GLU A 162 12.74 -0.88 -6.99
N ALA A 163 14.01 -0.74 -7.40
CA ALA A 163 14.87 0.32 -6.91
C ALA A 163 14.33 1.72 -7.23
N ALA A 164 13.78 1.92 -8.44
CA ALA A 164 13.15 3.18 -8.83
C ALA A 164 11.89 3.47 -8.01
N ARG A 165 11.08 2.46 -7.70
CA ARG A 165 9.90 2.56 -6.84
C ARG A 165 10.30 2.94 -5.40
N ASP A 166 11.29 2.27 -4.84
CA ASP A 166 11.78 2.55 -3.47
C ASP A 166 12.34 3.98 -3.38
N GLN A 167 13.09 4.41 -4.40
CA GLN A 167 13.58 5.78 -4.49
C GLN A 167 12.42 6.79 -4.59
N ALA A 168 11.36 6.49 -5.34
CA ALA A 168 10.18 7.34 -5.44
C ALA A 168 9.45 7.45 -4.09
N ILE A 169 9.26 6.33 -3.38
CA ILE A 169 8.65 6.31 -2.04
C ILE A 169 9.49 7.15 -1.07
N ALA A 170 10.81 6.95 -1.04
CA ALA A 170 11.70 7.71 -0.16
C ALA A 170 11.60 9.22 -0.41
N ARG A 171 11.56 9.64 -1.69
CA ARG A 171 11.35 11.05 -2.07
C ARG A 171 9.99 11.58 -1.63
N ILE A 172 8.92 10.80 -1.77
CA ILE A 172 7.58 11.18 -1.30
C ILE A 172 7.61 11.39 0.23
N VAL A 173 8.12 10.41 0.97
CA VAL A 173 8.19 10.48 2.45
C VAL A 173 9.01 11.67 2.92
N GLU A 174 10.18 11.92 2.32
CA GLU A 174 11.02 13.05 2.66
C GLU A 174 10.30 14.39 2.40
N GLU A 175 9.72 14.55 1.21
CA GLU A 175 9.11 15.82 0.82
C GLU A 175 7.80 16.08 1.57
N VAL A 176 6.97 15.05 1.81
CA VAL A 176 5.76 15.14 2.64
C VAL A 176 6.13 15.43 4.10
N GLY A 177 7.18 14.80 4.61
CA GLY A 177 7.71 15.01 5.97
C GLY A 177 8.08 16.46 6.26
N ARG A 178 8.63 17.19 5.29
CA ARG A 178 8.93 18.64 5.40
C ARG A 178 7.71 19.50 5.68
N PHE A 179 6.50 19.00 5.40
CA PHE A 179 5.23 19.70 5.59
C PHE A 179 4.31 18.97 6.58
N ARG A 180 4.84 18.06 7.41
CA ARG A 180 4.08 17.26 8.38
C ARG A 180 3.01 18.07 9.10
N ASP A 181 3.39 19.13 9.80
CA ASP A 181 2.45 19.90 10.64
C ASP A 181 1.32 20.54 9.82
N VAL A 182 1.66 21.08 8.64
CA VAL A 182 0.68 21.72 7.73
C VAL A 182 -0.28 20.68 7.16
N LEU A 183 0.24 19.52 6.77
CA LEU A 183 -0.54 18.44 6.17
C LEU A 183 -1.41 17.73 7.21
N VAL A 184 -0.91 17.46 8.41
CA VAL A 184 -1.69 16.92 9.53
C VAL A 184 -2.81 17.88 9.93
N ARG A 185 -2.52 19.19 10.02
CA ARG A 185 -3.55 20.19 10.27
C ARG A 185 -4.63 20.18 9.18
N LYS A 186 -4.23 20.16 7.90
CA LYS A 186 -5.17 20.08 6.77
C LYS A 186 -5.97 18.78 6.75
N TYR A 187 -5.36 17.66 7.13
CA TYR A 187 -6.04 16.38 7.29
C TYR A 187 -7.16 16.49 8.31
N ARG A 188 -6.85 16.94 9.54
CA ARG A 188 -7.84 17.15 10.61
C ARG A 188 -8.95 18.14 10.26
N GLN A 189 -8.68 19.10 9.37
CA GLN A 189 -9.67 20.08 8.90
C GLN A 189 -10.58 19.55 7.80
N LEU A 190 -10.08 18.64 6.97
CA LEU A 190 -10.74 18.19 5.74
C LEU A 190 -11.34 16.79 5.85
N THR A 191 -10.97 16.03 6.88
CA THR A 191 -11.55 14.71 7.18
C THR A 191 -12.56 14.79 8.33
N TYR A 192 -13.61 13.99 8.27
CA TYR A 192 -14.59 13.83 9.35
C TYR A 192 -15.16 12.41 9.33
N GLN A 193 -15.68 11.92 10.46
CA GLN A 193 -16.52 10.72 10.46
C GLN A 193 -17.97 11.13 10.21
N ASP A 194 -18.64 10.45 9.28
CA ASP A 194 -20.05 10.67 8.99
C ASP A 194 -20.98 9.89 9.95
N GLU A 195 -22.29 9.97 9.71
CA GLU A 195 -23.33 9.29 10.50
C GLU A 195 -23.26 7.75 10.41
N TYR A 196 -22.46 7.21 9.49
CA TYR A 196 -22.25 5.78 9.27
C TYR A 196 -20.86 5.32 9.74
N GLU A 197 -20.19 6.11 10.59
CA GLU A 197 -18.84 5.84 11.11
C GLU A 197 -17.77 5.74 9.99
N THR A 198 -18.08 6.23 8.79
CA THR A 198 -17.17 6.22 7.65
C THR A 198 -16.29 7.47 7.69
N LEU A 199 -14.97 7.28 7.62
CA LEU A 199 -14.03 8.39 7.54
C LEU A 199 -14.08 9.00 6.13
N GLU A 200 -14.65 10.19 6.03
CA GLU A 200 -14.71 10.98 4.80
C GLU A 200 -13.38 11.67 4.54
N VAL A 201 -12.67 11.24 3.48
CA VAL A 201 -11.32 11.71 3.14
C VAL A 201 -11.22 12.47 1.81
N ALA A 202 -12.32 12.56 1.06
CA ALA A 202 -12.32 13.07 -0.32
C ALA A 202 -11.71 14.49 -0.44
N ARG A 203 -12.07 15.39 0.48
CA ARG A 203 -11.56 16.78 0.48
C ARG A 203 -10.06 16.85 0.77
N PHE A 204 -9.55 15.95 1.62
CA PHE A 204 -8.11 15.86 1.86
C PHE A 204 -7.39 15.28 0.65
N ARG A 205 -7.97 14.30 -0.06
CA ARG A 205 -7.41 13.80 -1.32
C ARG A 205 -7.28 14.88 -2.38
N ASP A 206 -8.25 15.81 -2.49
CA ASP A 206 -8.14 16.96 -3.39
C ASP A 206 -6.96 17.88 -3.04
N GLU A 207 -6.73 18.11 -1.75
CA GLU A 207 -5.58 18.89 -1.28
C GLU A 207 -4.25 18.14 -1.51
N ALA A 208 -4.22 16.82 -1.29
CA ALA A 208 -3.08 15.97 -1.57
C ALA A 208 -2.70 15.99 -3.06
N ARG A 209 -3.68 15.97 -3.98
CA ARG A 209 -3.42 16.12 -5.42
C ARG A 209 -2.77 17.47 -5.75
N ARG A 210 -3.25 18.55 -5.13
CA ARG A 210 -2.66 19.89 -5.29
C ARG A 210 -1.24 19.95 -4.76
N PHE A 211 -0.96 19.30 -3.63
CA PHE A 211 0.38 19.18 -3.08
C PHE A 211 1.30 18.40 -4.04
N ALA A 212 0.87 17.21 -4.47
CA ALA A 212 1.61 16.35 -5.38
C ALA A 212 1.97 17.07 -6.69
N GLY A 213 0.99 17.71 -7.34
CA GLY A 213 1.23 18.45 -8.58
C GLY A 213 2.17 19.65 -8.44
N LYS A 214 2.37 20.19 -7.24
CA LYS A 214 3.28 21.31 -6.98
C LYS A 214 4.68 20.88 -6.54
N ARG A 215 4.81 19.78 -5.80
CA ARG A 215 6.06 19.39 -5.14
C ARG A 215 6.70 18.14 -5.73
N LEU A 216 5.90 17.28 -6.37
CA LEU A 216 6.27 15.96 -6.87
C LEU A 216 5.70 15.74 -8.28
N ALA A 217 5.79 16.77 -9.13
CA ALA A 217 5.16 16.79 -10.45
C ALA A 217 5.73 15.76 -11.44
N ASP A 218 6.92 15.22 -11.15
CA ASP A 218 7.57 14.15 -11.91
C ASP A 218 7.06 12.75 -11.56
N LEU A 219 6.26 12.61 -10.49
CA LEU A 219 5.70 11.34 -10.04
C LEU A 219 4.22 11.19 -10.43
N PRO A 220 3.70 9.95 -10.58
CA PRO A 220 2.29 9.72 -10.80
C PRO A 220 1.45 10.27 -9.64
N VAL A 221 0.59 11.26 -9.92
CA VAL A 221 -0.13 12.03 -8.89
C VAL A 221 -0.93 11.13 -7.94
N GLU A 222 -1.68 10.15 -8.45
CA GLU A 222 -2.51 9.30 -7.58
C GLU A 222 -1.65 8.38 -6.69
N ALA A 223 -0.51 7.87 -7.19
CA ALA A 223 0.40 7.08 -6.36
C ALA A 223 0.99 7.91 -5.21
N VAL A 224 1.30 9.19 -5.47
CA VAL A 224 1.74 10.13 -4.42
C VAL A 224 0.62 10.38 -3.41
N VAL A 225 -0.61 10.58 -3.90
CA VAL A 225 -1.79 10.84 -3.04
C VAL A 225 -2.04 9.67 -2.09
N ASP A 226 -1.99 8.43 -2.57
CA ASP A 226 -2.24 7.26 -1.73
C ASP A 226 -1.22 7.17 -0.59
N VAL A 227 0.08 7.27 -0.90
CA VAL A 227 1.16 7.26 0.11
C VAL A 227 1.02 8.44 1.08
N LEU A 228 0.72 9.65 0.58
CA LEU A 228 0.57 10.85 1.40
C LEU A 228 -0.60 10.72 2.39
N VAL A 229 -1.76 10.25 1.92
CA VAL A 229 -2.97 10.09 2.74
C VAL A 229 -2.73 9.09 3.86
N GLU A 230 -2.09 7.96 3.55
CA GLU A 230 -1.74 6.94 4.55
C GLU A 230 -0.75 7.50 5.60
N LEU A 231 0.33 8.15 5.14
CA LEU A 231 1.37 8.70 6.00
C LEU A 231 0.82 9.79 6.94
N VAL A 232 0.04 10.73 6.40
CA VAL A 232 -0.54 11.83 7.17
C VAL A 232 -1.64 11.34 8.11
N GLY A 233 -2.44 10.37 7.69
CA GLY A 233 -3.43 9.71 8.54
C GLY A 233 -2.79 9.02 9.75
N GLY A 234 -1.67 8.33 9.52
CA GLY A 234 -0.84 7.74 10.59
C GLY A 234 -0.35 8.79 11.59
N TRP A 235 0.29 9.86 11.11
CA TRP A 235 0.72 10.96 11.98
C TRP A 235 -0.43 11.60 12.77
N ALA A 236 -1.57 11.81 12.12
CA ALA A 236 -2.72 12.41 12.77
C ALA A 236 -3.29 11.55 13.90
N ALA A 237 -3.21 10.22 13.77
CA ALA A 237 -3.62 9.25 14.78
C ALA A 237 -2.61 9.12 15.94
N GLU A 238 -1.31 9.11 15.64
CA GLU A 238 -0.23 9.12 16.63
C GLU A 238 -0.25 10.39 17.49
N ASP A 239 -0.40 11.55 16.84
CA ASP A 239 -0.50 12.87 17.49
C ASP A 239 -1.86 13.06 18.24
N GLY A 240 -2.77 12.09 18.19
CA GLY A 240 -4.02 12.08 18.95
C GLY A 240 -3.91 11.45 20.35
N GLY A 241 -2.78 10.81 20.67
CA GLY A 241 -2.52 10.12 21.94
C GLY A 241 -1.74 10.94 22.98
N GLU A 242 -1.07 12.01 22.59
CA GLU A 242 -0.29 12.86 23.51
C GLU A 242 -1.07 14.13 23.89
N ALA A 243 -0.84 14.59 25.12
CA ALA A 243 -1.48 15.77 25.68
C ALA A 243 -1.44 16.94 24.68
N VAL A 244 -2.60 17.37 24.15
CA VAL A 244 -2.69 18.65 23.44
C VAL A 244 -2.21 19.71 24.41
N ALA A 245 -0.96 20.11 24.28
CA ALA A 245 -0.36 21.17 25.05
C ALA A 245 -0.71 22.47 24.35
N PHE A 246 -0.99 23.52 25.12
CA PHE A 246 -1.19 24.83 24.56
C PHE A 246 0.11 25.32 23.88
N ASP A 247 0.07 25.51 22.57
CA ASP A 247 1.08 26.19 21.76
C ASP A 247 0.68 27.67 21.52
N PRO A 248 1.46 28.65 21.99
CA PRO A 248 1.24 30.08 21.69
C PRO A 248 1.19 30.44 20.21
N GLY A 249 1.72 29.59 19.31
CA GLY A 249 1.70 29.76 17.86
C GLY A 249 0.50 29.11 17.15
N MET A 250 -0.42 28.47 17.88
CA MET A 250 -1.56 27.78 17.27
C MET A 250 -2.55 28.74 16.62
N SER A 251 -3.26 28.30 15.58
CA SER A 251 -4.31 29.13 14.96
C SER A 251 -5.58 29.16 15.81
N PRO A 252 -6.51 30.14 15.63
CA PRO A 252 -7.78 30.15 16.35
C PRO A 252 -8.58 28.85 16.24
N LEU A 253 -8.62 28.24 15.05
CA LEU A 253 -9.28 26.96 14.84
C LEU A 253 -8.55 25.80 15.55
N ASP A 254 -7.23 25.84 15.64
CA ASP A 254 -6.47 24.85 16.41
C ASP A 254 -6.72 25.02 17.92
N TYR A 255 -6.95 26.26 18.37
CA TYR A 255 -7.33 26.57 19.75
C TYR A 255 -8.73 26.07 20.11
N GLU A 256 -9.70 26.19 19.20
CA GLU A 256 -11.02 25.57 19.34
C GLU A 256 -10.92 24.05 19.48
N ARG A 257 -10.10 23.40 18.64
CA ARG A 257 -9.84 21.94 18.73
C ARG A 257 -9.19 21.55 20.05
N PHE A 258 -8.22 22.32 20.51
CA PHE A 258 -7.59 22.12 21.80
C PHE A 258 -8.61 22.19 22.93
N CYS A 259 -9.47 23.21 22.93
CA CYS A 259 -10.52 23.33 23.94
C CYS A 259 -11.54 22.18 23.86
N ALA A 260 -11.96 21.77 22.66
CA ALA A 260 -12.86 20.62 22.46
C ALA A 260 -12.27 19.33 23.05
N ALA A 261 -10.99 19.04 22.78
CA ALA A 261 -10.31 17.88 23.33
C ALA A 261 -10.21 17.92 24.88
N LEU A 262 -10.08 19.12 25.47
CA LEU A 262 -10.12 19.27 26.93
C LEU A 262 -11.52 18.99 27.51
N PHE A 263 -12.58 19.41 26.83
CA PHE A 263 -13.96 19.07 27.23
C PHE A 263 -14.24 17.56 27.11
N GLU A 264 -13.75 16.91 26.05
CA GLU A 264 -13.85 15.46 25.88
C GLU A 264 -13.19 14.68 27.03
N ARG A 265 -12.01 15.13 27.47
CA ARG A 265 -11.29 14.51 28.58
C ARG A 265 -12.03 14.57 29.91
N VAL A 266 -12.93 15.53 30.09
CA VAL A 266 -13.74 15.67 31.32
C VAL A 266 -15.18 15.20 31.17
N GLY A 267 -15.45 14.42 30.12
CA GLY A 267 -16.68 13.64 29.98
C GLY A 267 -17.76 14.27 29.12
N TRP A 268 -17.48 15.36 28.39
CA TRP A 268 -18.39 15.90 27.39
C TRP A 268 -18.22 15.22 26.04
N THR A 269 -19.29 15.10 25.27
CA THR A 269 -19.17 14.91 23.81
C THR A 269 -19.08 16.29 23.17
N ALA A 270 -17.90 16.67 22.67
CA ALA A 270 -17.66 18.00 22.10
C ALA A 270 -17.57 17.96 20.58
N ARG A 271 -18.24 18.88 19.89
CA ARG A 271 -18.12 19.05 18.43
C ARG A 271 -17.91 20.51 18.06
N LEU A 272 -17.03 20.75 17.08
CA LEU A 272 -16.88 22.09 16.50
C LEU A 272 -18.12 22.48 15.69
N THR A 273 -18.42 23.77 15.68
CA THR A 273 -19.44 24.35 14.79
C THR A 273 -18.80 24.79 13.47
N ARG A 274 -19.62 25.25 12.51
CA ARG A 274 -19.12 25.73 11.22
C ARG A 274 -18.75 27.21 11.34
N ALA A 275 -17.52 27.56 10.98
CA ALA A 275 -16.98 28.94 10.97
C ALA A 275 -17.76 30.01 10.15
N SER A 276 -18.89 29.65 9.51
CA SER A 276 -19.76 30.61 8.82
C SER A 276 -21.21 30.43 9.28
N GLY A 277 -21.78 31.47 9.90
CA GLY A 277 -23.20 31.50 10.30
C GLY A 277 -23.53 30.84 11.63
N ASP A 278 -22.52 30.59 12.47
CA ASP A 278 -22.56 29.94 13.79
C ASP A 278 -23.09 30.81 14.93
N GLN A 279 -23.44 32.08 14.68
CA GLN A 279 -24.02 33.00 15.68
C GLN A 279 -23.21 33.10 17.00
N GLY A 280 -21.90 32.80 16.98
CA GLY A 280 -21.03 32.88 18.16
C GLY A 280 -20.92 31.63 19.04
N ALA A 281 -21.19 30.43 18.51
CA ALA A 281 -20.76 29.18 19.14
C ALA A 281 -19.61 28.59 18.31
N ASP A 282 -18.47 28.29 18.93
CA ASP A 282 -17.35 27.59 18.26
C ASP A 282 -17.38 26.08 18.56
N ILE A 283 -17.87 25.70 19.75
CA ILE A 283 -17.99 24.30 20.20
C ILE A 283 -19.36 24.09 20.84
N LEU A 284 -20.01 22.99 20.50
CA LEU A 284 -21.17 22.47 21.24
C LEU A 284 -20.75 21.21 22.00
N CYS A 285 -20.99 21.22 23.30
CA CYS A 285 -20.73 20.11 24.21
C CYS A 285 -22.06 19.53 24.71
N GLU A 286 -22.20 18.21 24.69
CA GLU A 286 -23.37 17.49 25.21
C GLU A 286 -22.94 16.38 26.18
N ALA A 287 -23.60 16.29 27.33
CA ALA A 287 -23.47 15.16 28.25
C ALA A 287 -24.62 15.13 29.26
N ASN A 288 -25.08 13.94 29.65
CA ASN A 288 -26.15 13.75 30.64
C ASN A 288 -27.44 14.54 30.35
N GLY A 289 -27.77 14.74 29.06
CA GLY A 289 -28.93 15.53 28.63
C GLY A 289 -28.76 17.04 28.80
N ARG A 290 -27.56 17.52 29.13
CA ARG A 290 -27.20 18.93 29.23
C ARG A 290 -26.40 19.36 28.01
N ARG A 291 -26.61 20.61 27.60
CA ARG A 291 -25.92 21.27 26.49
C ARG A 291 -25.13 22.47 26.97
N LEU A 292 -23.89 22.58 26.52
CA LEU A 292 -22.98 23.69 26.79
C LEU A 292 -22.50 24.25 25.46
N VAL A 293 -22.71 25.55 25.23
CA VAL A 293 -22.07 26.28 24.12
C VAL A 293 -20.79 26.94 24.60
N VAL A 294 -19.77 26.87 23.74
CA VAL A 294 -18.44 27.42 24.02
C VAL A 294 -18.08 28.40 22.92
N GLN A 295 -17.66 29.61 23.31
CA GLN A 295 -16.94 30.53 22.43
C GLN A 295 -15.47 30.56 22.87
N CYS A 296 -14.58 30.17 21.98
CA CYS A 296 -13.14 30.23 22.13
C CYS A 296 -12.61 31.59 21.63
N LYS A 297 -11.74 32.22 22.42
CA LYS A 297 -11.01 33.43 22.02
C LYS A 297 -9.52 33.24 22.27
N LEU A 298 -8.73 33.17 21.21
CA LEU A 298 -7.26 33.13 21.29
C LEU A 298 -6.70 34.55 21.10
N TYR A 299 -6.49 35.30 22.17
CA TYR A 299 -6.14 36.73 22.12
C TYR A 299 -4.78 37.04 22.77
N SER A 300 -4.13 38.11 22.31
CA SER A 300 -2.94 38.72 22.93
C SER A 300 -3.28 39.84 23.92
N SER A 301 -4.55 40.19 24.05
CA SER A 301 -5.07 41.25 24.92
C SER A 301 -6.31 40.77 25.67
N SER A 302 -6.74 41.53 26.68
CA SER A 302 -7.89 41.12 27.49
C SER A 302 -9.18 40.97 26.68
N VAL A 303 -9.98 39.97 27.05
CA VAL A 303 -11.27 39.68 26.41
C VAL A 303 -12.34 40.65 26.91
N GLY A 304 -13.05 41.29 25.97
CA GLY A 304 -14.11 42.27 26.22
C GLY A 304 -15.54 41.69 26.14
N ASN A 305 -16.54 42.56 26.30
CA ASN A 305 -17.96 42.18 26.35
C ASN A 305 -18.47 41.44 25.10
N ALA A 306 -17.89 41.72 23.93
CA ALA A 306 -18.35 41.13 22.67
C ALA A 306 -18.40 39.59 22.73
N ALA A 307 -17.37 38.95 23.28
CA ALA A 307 -17.32 37.48 23.40
C ALA A 307 -18.44 36.94 24.30
N VAL A 308 -18.79 37.68 25.36
CA VAL A 308 -19.89 37.31 26.27
C VAL A 308 -21.24 37.50 25.57
N GLN A 309 -21.40 38.59 24.81
CA GLN A 309 -22.63 38.85 24.06
C GLN A 309 -22.87 37.80 22.97
N GLU A 310 -21.82 37.41 22.24
CA GLU A 310 -21.82 36.37 21.22
C GLU A 310 -22.29 35.03 21.81
N VAL A 311 -21.64 34.55 22.88
CA VAL A 311 -21.98 33.24 23.45
C VAL A 311 -23.36 33.22 24.11
N VAL A 312 -23.85 34.35 24.62
CA VAL A 312 -25.23 34.47 25.13
C VAL A 312 -26.23 34.29 23.99
N ALA A 313 -26.00 34.93 22.85
CA ALA A 313 -26.86 34.75 21.67
C ALA A 313 -26.80 33.29 21.17
N ALA A 314 -25.60 32.70 21.14
CA ALA A 314 -25.41 31.32 20.73
C ALA A 314 -26.10 30.31 21.65
N ARG A 315 -26.12 30.56 22.97
CA ARG A 315 -26.83 29.73 23.95
C ARG A 315 -28.31 29.62 23.64
N GLU A 316 -28.94 30.76 23.36
CA GLU A 316 -30.36 30.81 23.01
C GLU A 316 -30.63 30.16 21.65
N TYR A 317 -29.73 30.33 20.68
CA TYR A 317 -29.87 29.75 19.34
C TYR A 317 -29.74 28.22 19.33
N GLU A 318 -28.77 27.66 20.07
CA GLU A 318 -28.51 26.22 20.15
C GLU A 318 -29.38 25.50 21.23
N TYR A 319 -30.25 26.24 21.92
CA TYR A 319 -31.06 25.74 23.04
C TYR A 319 -30.20 25.08 24.13
N ALA A 320 -29.09 25.73 24.49
CA ALA A 320 -28.13 25.20 25.45
C ALA A 320 -28.45 25.62 26.89
N ASP A 321 -28.19 24.73 27.85
CA ASP A 321 -28.39 25.00 29.27
C ASP A 321 -27.32 25.91 29.86
N LEU A 322 -26.11 25.81 29.33
CA LEU A 322 -24.92 26.51 29.80
C LEU A 322 -24.22 27.22 28.64
N ALA A 323 -23.50 28.29 29.00
CA ALA A 323 -22.62 28.99 28.08
C ALA A 323 -21.29 29.34 28.75
N THR A 324 -20.21 29.24 27.98
CA THR A 324 -18.88 29.64 28.46
C THR A 324 -18.05 30.32 27.38
N VAL A 325 -17.29 31.33 27.81
CA VAL A 325 -16.17 31.85 27.01
C VAL A 325 -14.89 31.21 27.53
N VAL A 326 -14.10 30.64 26.63
CA VAL A 326 -12.78 30.06 26.92
C VAL A 326 -11.70 30.89 26.25
N SER A 327 -10.68 31.30 26.99
CA SER A 327 -9.59 32.14 26.47
C SER A 327 -8.24 31.83 27.12
N ASN A 328 -7.17 32.14 26.43
CA ASN A 328 -5.80 32.14 26.97
C ASN A 328 -5.46 33.48 27.67
N ALA A 329 -6.34 34.48 27.56
CA ALA A 329 -6.12 35.85 28.05
C ALA A 329 -7.10 36.22 29.17
N ALA A 330 -6.71 37.20 29.99
CA ALA A 330 -7.56 37.70 31.07
C ALA A 330 -8.82 38.41 30.55
N TYR A 331 -9.90 38.38 31.34
CA TYR A 331 -11.14 39.09 31.04
C TYR A 331 -11.14 40.51 31.62
N THR A 332 -11.73 41.46 30.92
CA THR A 332 -11.95 42.82 31.43
C THR A 332 -12.98 42.85 32.57
N THR A 333 -12.96 43.87 33.43
CA THR A 333 -13.95 44.03 34.52
C THR A 333 -15.38 44.05 33.98
N ALA A 334 -15.62 44.78 32.90
CA ALA A 334 -16.93 44.82 32.25
C ALA A 334 -17.39 43.45 31.73
N ALA A 335 -16.47 42.64 31.18
CA ALA A 335 -16.81 41.29 30.71
C ALA A 335 -17.19 40.37 31.88
N ARG A 336 -16.48 40.49 33.01
CA ARG A 336 -16.82 39.74 34.24
C ARG A 336 -18.18 40.16 34.81
N GLU A 337 -18.47 41.45 34.84
CA GLU A 337 -19.77 41.97 35.29
C GLU A 337 -20.91 41.45 34.39
N LEU A 338 -20.73 41.49 33.07
CA LEU A 338 -21.73 40.99 32.12
C LEU A 338 -21.91 39.46 32.22
N ALA A 339 -20.82 38.71 32.36
CA ALA A 339 -20.87 37.26 32.50
C ALA A 339 -21.60 36.85 33.78
N SER A 340 -21.35 37.54 34.89
CA SER A 340 -22.08 37.39 36.15
C SER A 340 -23.58 37.64 35.99
N ALA A 341 -23.96 38.69 35.27
CA ALA A 341 -25.37 39.04 35.03
C ALA A 341 -26.09 38.04 34.11
N THR A 342 -25.37 37.33 33.23
CA THR A 342 -25.93 36.44 32.20
C THR A 342 -25.78 34.95 32.50
N GLY A 343 -25.04 34.61 33.56
CA GLY A 343 -24.72 33.23 33.93
C GLY A 343 -23.68 32.56 33.02
N VAL A 344 -22.90 33.34 32.27
CA VAL A 344 -21.83 32.81 31.41
C VAL A 344 -20.60 32.50 32.26
N LEU A 345 -20.01 31.32 32.07
CA LEU A 345 -18.74 30.96 32.69
C LEU A 345 -17.58 31.57 31.90
N LEU A 346 -16.66 32.24 32.59
CA LEU A 346 -15.42 32.74 31.98
C LEU A 346 -14.28 31.84 32.43
N LEU A 347 -13.65 31.16 31.47
CA LEU A 347 -12.63 30.15 31.75
C LEU A 347 -11.33 30.51 31.04
N HIS A 348 -10.23 30.27 31.73
CA HIS A 348 -8.97 29.90 31.09
C HIS A 348 -9.07 28.46 30.59
N HIS A 349 -8.35 28.10 29.52
CA HIS A 349 -8.39 26.71 29.03
C HIS A 349 -7.94 25.68 30.08
N ASP A 350 -7.06 26.06 31.00
CA ASP A 350 -6.65 25.20 32.13
C ASP A 350 -7.79 24.93 33.13
N GLU A 351 -8.81 25.78 33.14
CA GLU A 351 -9.95 25.68 34.06
C GLU A 351 -11.08 24.81 33.48
N ILE A 352 -10.98 24.38 32.21
CA ILE A 352 -11.97 23.47 31.59
C ILE A 352 -12.12 22.19 32.40
N ALA A 353 -11.03 21.71 33.02
CA ALA A 353 -11.07 20.49 33.82
C ALA A 353 -12.02 20.56 35.03
N ALA A 354 -12.40 21.76 35.47
CA ALA A 354 -13.36 21.98 36.55
C ALA A 354 -14.82 21.96 36.08
N VAL A 355 -15.08 21.91 34.77
CA VAL A 355 -16.41 21.95 34.17
C VAL A 355 -16.81 20.55 33.69
N THR A 356 -17.20 19.71 34.64
CA THR A 356 -17.71 18.36 34.36
C THR A 356 -19.23 18.38 34.07
N PRO A 357 -19.76 17.43 33.28
CA PRO A 357 -21.18 17.29 32.95
C PRO A 357 -22.17 17.30 34.12
#